data_AF-A0A3C1YG12-F1
#
_entry.id   AF-A0A3C1YG12-F1
#
_cell.length_a   1.000
_cell.length_b   1.000
_cell.length_c   1.000
_cell.angle_alpha   90.00
_cell.angle_beta   90.00
_cell.angle_gamma   90.00
#
_symmetry.space_group_name_H-M   'P 1'
#
loop_
_entity.id
_entity.type
_entity.pdbx_description
1 polymer ?
#
loop_
_entity_poly.entity_id
_entity_poly.type
_entity_poly.pdbx_seq_one_letter_code
_entity_poly.pdbx_strand_id
1 'polypeptide(L)'
;MTFQIESLTGGITAVEGIEAAGVYCGLKKNGEKDFALIYSKKPANAAGVFTTNKFKAPPLLVTEQHLKGTVRAIVVNSGNANSCTGEQGIDDAKRVASLAAEQLGLQHEDVLVASTGVIGVYLPLDKIASGVELAAAQLSPTGGTDAARAIMTTDTVIKESAFRFVSETEGGIYSFVVGGMAN
;
A
#
# COMPACT_ATOMS: atom_id res chain seq x y z
N MET A 1 -29.10 -10.08 -9.69
CA MET A 1 -28.36 -10.55 -8.50
C MET A 1 -28.36 -9.42 -7.50
N THR A 2 -28.91 -9.63 -6.30
CA THR A 2 -28.99 -8.61 -5.23
C THR A 2 -28.04 -9.04 -4.12
N PHE A 3 -27.26 -8.10 -3.59
CA PHE A 3 -26.36 -8.35 -2.47
C PHE A 3 -26.93 -7.74 -1.19
N GLN A 4 -26.89 -8.51 -0.10
CA GLN A 4 -26.92 -7.98 1.26
C GLN A 4 -25.53 -7.49 1.62
N ILE A 5 -25.46 -6.33 2.29
CA ILE A 5 -24.21 -5.67 2.64
C ILE A 5 -24.11 -5.59 4.15
N GLU A 6 -23.03 -6.16 4.71
CA GLU A 6 -22.74 -6.15 6.14
C GLU A 6 -21.48 -5.31 6.39
N SER A 7 -21.53 -4.40 7.37
CA SER A 7 -20.34 -3.67 7.81
C SER A 7 -19.45 -4.56 8.66
N LEU A 8 -18.14 -4.52 8.41
CA LEU A 8 -17.12 -5.23 9.18
C LEU A 8 -16.21 -4.24 9.92
N THR A 9 -15.62 -4.69 11.03
CA THR A 9 -14.54 -3.94 11.70
C THR A 9 -13.23 -4.08 10.93
N GLY A 10 -12.43 -3.02 10.89
CA GLY A 10 -11.10 -3.00 10.28
C GLY A 10 -11.10 -2.40 8.88
N GLY A 11 -10.12 -2.81 8.06
CA GLY A 11 -9.88 -2.26 6.73
C GLY A 11 -9.29 -3.28 5.78
N ILE A 12 -8.12 -2.98 5.24
CA ILE A 12 -7.51 -3.75 4.15
C ILE A 12 -7.31 -5.25 4.46
N THR A 13 -6.98 -5.61 5.72
CA THR A 13 -6.78 -7.01 6.12
C THR A 13 -8.06 -7.74 6.54
N ALA A 14 -9.24 -7.11 6.40
CA ALA A 14 -10.51 -7.83 6.49
C ALA A 14 -10.73 -8.75 5.27
N VAL A 15 -10.00 -8.50 4.17
CA VAL A 15 -10.00 -9.34 2.97
C VAL A 15 -9.11 -10.56 3.19
N GLU A 16 -9.67 -11.75 3.01
CA GLU A 16 -8.93 -13.00 3.16
C GLU A 16 -7.73 -13.06 2.19
N GLY A 17 -6.58 -13.49 2.70
CA GLY A 17 -5.35 -13.60 1.92
C GLY A 17 -4.57 -12.30 1.78
N ILE A 18 -5.04 -11.19 2.38
CA ILE A 18 -4.28 -9.95 2.51
C ILE A 18 -3.64 -9.87 3.89
N GLU A 19 -2.34 -9.59 3.90
CA GLU A 19 -1.56 -9.26 5.09
C GLU A 19 -1.04 -7.84 4.96
N ALA A 20 -0.85 -7.15 6.08
CA ALA A 20 -0.28 -5.83 6.08
C ALA A 20 0.61 -5.61 7.30
N ALA A 21 1.49 -4.62 7.20
CA ALA A 21 2.31 -4.12 8.28
C ALA A 21 2.46 -2.61 8.14
N GLY A 22 2.60 -1.93 9.28
CA GLY A 22 3.03 -0.54 9.34
C GLY A 22 4.13 -0.40 10.37
N VAL A 23 5.24 0.23 9.99
CA VAL A 23 6.43 0.35 10.83
C VAL A 23 6.94 1.78 10.83
N TYR A 24 7.79 2.08 11.81
CA TYR A 24 8.58 3.30 11.84
C TYR A 24 9.96 2.99 11.24
N CYS A 25 10.32 3.70 10.16
CA CYS A 25 11.61 3.60 9.49
C CYS A 25 12.42 4.92 9.54
N GLY A 26 11.89 5.97 10.17
CA GLY A 26 12.65 7.18 10.47
C GLY A 26 12.49 8.33 9.47
N LEU A 27 11.45 8.30 8.63
CA LEU A 27 11.07 9.44 7.78
C LEU A 27 10.41 10.55 8.60
N LYS A 28 9.53 10.18 9.55
CA LYS A 28 8.89 11.14 10.45
C LYS A 28 9.75 11.40 11.69
N LYS A 29 9.88 12.68 12.06
CA LYS A 29 10.68 13.10 13.22
C LYS A 29 10.03 12.78 14.57
N ASN A 30 8.72 12.55 14.59
CA ASN A 30 7.92 12.32 15.80
C ASN A 30 7.90 10.84 16.25
N GLY A 31 8.55 9.93 15.52
CA GLY A 31 8.57 8.50 15.85
C GLY A 31 7.29 7.75 15.47
N GLU A 32 6.34 8.39 14.80
CA GLU A 32 5.15 7.70 14.30
C GLU A 32 5.47 6.81 13.11
N LYS A 33 4.68 5.73 12.96
CA LYS A 33 4.76 4.84 11.80
C LYS A 33 4.71 5.64 10.50
N ASP A 34 5.57 5.30 9.55
CA ASP A 34 5.81 6.07 8.33
C ASP A 34 6.12 5.21 7.10
N PHE A 35 6.01 3.89 7.24
CA PHE A 35 6.16 2.93 6.16
C PHE A 35 5.14 1.80 6.28
N ALA A 36 4.37 1.55 5.24
CA ALA A 36 3.38 0.50 5.14
C ALA A 36 3.75 -0.50 4.04
N LEU A 37 3.48 -1.78 4.31
CA LEU A 37 3.56 -2.85 3.34
C LEU A 37 2.23 -3.61 3.35
N ILE A 38 1.62 -3.77 2.19
CA ILE A 38 0.42 -4.60 1.97
C ILE A 38 0.82 -5.73 1.04
N TYR A 39 0.47 -6.96 1.39
CA TYR A 39 0.86 -8.15 0.66
C TYR A 39 -0.35 -9.05 0.41
N SER A 40 -0.49 -9.49 -0.83
CA SER A 40 -1.47 -10.50 -1.23
C SER A 40 -0.78 -11.86 -1.36
N LYS A 41 -1.32 -12.87 -0.67
CA LYS A 41 -0.84 -14.26 -0.76
C LYS A 41 -0.99 -14.87 -2.15
N LYS A 42 -1.83 -14.28 -2.99
CA LYS A 42 -2.10 -14.72 -4.38
C LYS A 42 -1.93 -13.55 -5.35
N PRO A 43 -1.56 -13.80 -6.62
CA PRO A 43 -1.60 -12.76 -7.66
C PRO A 43 -2.98 -12.10 -7.71
N ALA A 44 -3.01 -10.77 -7.66
CA ALA A 44 -4.22 -9.98 -7.72
C ALA A 44 -4.28 -9.21 -9.04
N ASN A 45 -5.47 -9.21 -9.66
CA ASN A 45 -5.78 -8.23 -10.69
C ASN A 45 -5.88 -6.86 -10.03
N ALA A 46 -5.21 -5.86 -10.60
CA ALA A 46 -5.16 -4.53 -10.04
C ALA A 46 -5.70 -3.49 -11.02
N ALA A 47 -6.29 -2.44 -10.45
CA ALA A 47 -6.68 -1.24 -11.17
C ALA A 47 -6.31 -0.05 -10.30
N GLY A 48 -5.95 1.07 -10.93
CA GLY A 48 -5.58 2.29 -10.24
C GLY A 48 -5.99 3.51 -11.04
N VAL A 49 -6.41 4.54 -10.31
CA VAL A 49 -6.65 5.88 -10.85
C VAL A 49 -5.63 6.83 -10.22
N PHE A 50 -5.16 7.79 -11.01
CA PHE A 50 -4.07 8.66 -10.63
C PHE A 50 -4.47 10.12 -10.80
N THR A 51 -3.76 11.00 -10.08
CA THR A 51 -3.95 12.45 -10.23
C THR A 51 -3.77 12.89 -11.68
N THR A 52 -4.61 13.81 -12.13
CA THR A 52 -4.51 14.46 -13.45
C THR A 52 -3.57 15.66 -13.43
N ASN A 53 -2.94 15.96 -12.29
CA ASN A 53 -1.96 17.03 -12.16
C ASN A 53 -0.78 16.81 -13.12
N LYS A 54 -0.32 17.89 -13.75
CA LYS A 54 0.84 17.87 -14.66
C LYS A 54 2.13 17.47 -13.95
N PHE A 55 2.27 17.78 -12.67
CA PHE A 55 3.41 17.40 -11.83
C PHE A 55 3.11 16.08 -11.11
N LYS A 56 3.17 14.98 -11.85
CA LYS A 56 3.06 13.64 -11.25
C LYS A 56 4.34 13.28 -10.50
N ALA A 57 4.19 12.77 -9.29
CA ALA A 57 5.33 12.29 -8.52
C ALA A 57 5.89 10.98 -9.18
N PRO A 58 7.22 10.81 -9.24
CA PRO A 58 7.87 9.58 -9.67
C PRO A 58 7.24 8.22 -9.26
N PRO A 59 6.81 7.98 -8.00
CA PRO A 59 6.19 6.69 -7.63
C PRO A 59 4.91 6.39 -8.42
N LEU A 60 4.15 7.40 -8.85
CA LEU A 60 2.96 7.18 -9.68
C LEU A 60 3.33 6.67 -11.07
N LEU A 61 4.44 7.15 -11.65
CA LEU A 61 4.90 6.71 -12.97
C LEU A 61 5.32 5.24 -12.95
N VAL A 62 6.00 4.80 -11.87
CA VAL A 62 6.39 3.40 -11.68
C VAL A 62 5.15 2.52 -11.47
N THR A 63 4.24 2.93 -10.58
CA THR A 63 3.00 2.21 -10.30
C THR A 63 2.09 2.11 -11.54
N GLU A 64 1.97 3.17 -12.35
CA GLU A 64 1.23 3.13 -13.62
C GLU A 64 1.81 2.09 -14.61
N GLN A 65 3.13 1.87 -14.60
CA GLN A 65 3.75 0.84 -15.43
C GLN A 65 3.49 -0.57 -14.87
N HIS A 66 3.64 -0.76 -13.56
CA HIS A 66 3.47 -2.05 -12.89
C HIS A 66 2.01 -2.55 -12.93
N LEU A 67 1.03 -1.64 -12.90
CA LEU A 67 -0.40 -1.97 -13.02
C LEU A 67 -0.81 -2.67 -14.33
N LYS A 68 0.08 -2.72 -15.35
CA LYS A 68 -0.19 -3.48 -16.58
C LYS A 68 -0.12 -4.99 -16.38
N GLY A 69 0.46 -5.45 -15.27
CA GLY A 69 0.58 -6.86 -14.91
C GLY A 69 -0.30 -7.26 -13.73
N THR A 70 0.06 -8.37 -13.10
CA THR A 70 -0.50 -8.78 -11.81
C THR A 70 0.22 -8.10 -10.66
N VAL A 71 -0.46 -7.90 -9.54
CA VAL A 71 0.12 -7.27 -8.34
C VAL A 71 0.10 -8.25 -7.18
N ARG A 72 1.15 -8.18 -6.36
CA ARG A 72 1.31 -8.97 -5.13
C ARG A 72 1.59 -8.12 -3.91
N ALA A 73 2.10 -6.91 -4.07
CA ALA A 73 2.35 -6.03 -2.93
C ALA A 73 2.14 -4.55 -3.26
N ILE A 74 1.91 -3.76 -2.22
CA ILE A 74 1.89 -2.30 -2.27
C ILE A 74 2.79 -1.80 -1.14
N VAL A 75 3.74 -0.94 -1.48
CA VAL A 75 4.57 -0.22 -0.51
C VAL A 75 4.13 1.23 -0.48
N VAL A 76 3.93 1.76 0.72
CA VAL A 76 3.57 3.16 0.92
C VAL A 76 4.45 3.78 1.99
N ASN A 77 5.15 4.87 1.68
CA ASN A 77 5.85 5.65 2.68
C ASN A 77 5.15 7.00 2.92
N SER A 78 5.22 7.51 4.14
CA SER A 78 4.75 8.85 4.49
C SER A 78 5.88 9.71 5.09
N GLY A 79 5.71 11.03 5.07
CA GLY A 79 6.73 12.00 5.49
C GLY A 79 7.67 12.46 4.36
N ASN A 80 7.66 11.79 3.21
CA ASN A 80 8.37 12.19 2.00
C ASN A 80 7.54 11.80 0.77
N ALA A 81 7.19 12.76 -0.09
CA ALA A 81 6.35 12.52 -1.26
C ALA A 81 7.11 11.93 -2.46
N ASN A 82 8.44 11.92 -2.43
CA ASN A 82 9.30 11.64 -3.58
C ASN A 82 8.75 12.31 -4.85
N SER A 83 8.51 13.62 -4.76
CA SER A 83 7.89 14.43 -5.80
C SER A 83 8.81 15.59 -6.17
N CYS A 84 8.80 15.99 -7.43
CA CYS A 84 9.74 16.97 -8.00
C CYS A 84 11.21 16.58 -7.83
N THR A 85 11.51 15.28 -7.88
CA THR A 85 12.85 14.67 -7.70
C THR A 85 13.47 14.16 -9.00
N GLY A 86 12.85 14.44 -10.15
CA GLY A 86 13.39 14.12 -11.47
C GLY A 86 13.62 12.63 -11.70
N GLU A 87 14.63 12.31 -12.53
CA GLU A 87 15.01 10.93 -12.89
C GLU A 87 15.47 10.12 -11.68
N GLN A 88 16.23 10.72 -10.78
CA GLN A 88 16.65 10.07 -9.53
C GLN A 88 15.43 9.61 -8.71
N GLY A 89 14.38 10.42 -8.61
CA GLY A 89 13.16 10.01 -7.91
C GLY A 89 12.46 8.80 -8.53
N ILE A 90 12.57 8.62 -9.86
CA ILE A 90 12.02 7.45 -10.57
C ILE A 90 12.84 6.22 -10.22
N ASP A 91 14.17 6.34 -10.24
CA ASP A 91 15.06 5.23 -9.90
C ASP A 91 14.95 4.85 -8.42
N ASP A 92 14.80 5.83 -7.52
CA ASP A 92 14.50 5.60 -6.11
C ASP A 92 13.19 4.80 -5.97
N ALA A 93 12.13 5.19 -6.68
CA ALA A 93 10.84 4.48 -6.64
C ALA A 93 10.94 3.04 -7.18
N LYS A 94 11.67 2.80 -8.28
CA LYS A 94 11.98 1.45 -8.77
C LYS A 94 12.78 0.64 -7.75
N ARG A 95 13.74 1.29 -7.06
CA ARG A 95 14.53 0.63 -6.02
C ARG A 95 13.68 0.23 -4.84
N VAL A 96 12.71 1.05 -4.41
CA VAL A 96 11.74 0.68 -3.37
C VAL A 96 10.96 -0.58 -3.77
N ALA A 97 10.42 -0.62 -5.00
CA ALA A 97 9.72 -1.79 -5.50
C ALA A 97 10.62 -3.04 -5.50
N SER A 98 11.87 -2.89 -5.95
CA SER A 98 12.86 -3.98 -5.99
C SER A 98 13.21 -4.49 -4.58
N LEU A 99 13.44 -3.61 -3.62
CA LEU A 99 13.73 -3.98 -2.22
C LEU A 99 12.59 -4.82 -1.62
N ALA A 100 11.34 -4.38 -1.80
CA ALA A 100 10.19 -5.12 -1.31
C ALA A 100 10.00 -6.46 -2.04
N ALA A 101 10.25 -6.49 -3.36
CA ALA A 101 10.18 -7.72 -4.13
C ALA A 101 11.25 -8.74 -3.69
N GLU A 102 12.49 -8.29 -3.47
CA GLU A 102 13.59 -9.11 -2.96
C GLU A 102 13.21 -9.76 -1.62
N GLN A 103 12.66 -8.99 -0.67
CA GLN A 103 12.26 -9.49 0.64
C GLN A 103 11.06 -10.44 0.60
N LEU A 104 10.17 -10.28 -0.37
CA LEU A 104 8.95 -11.09 -0.50
C LEU A 104 9.09 -12.26 -1.49
N GLY A 105 10.23 -12.38 -2.18
CA GLY A 105 10.43 -13.38 -3.23
C GLY A 105 9.54 -13.15 -4.45
N LEU A 106 9.34 -11.89 -4.86
CA LEU A 106 8.49 -11.46 -5.96
C LEU A 106 9.32 -10.89 -7.13
N GLN A 107 8.66 -10.61 -8.26
CA GLN A 107 9.23 -9.71 -9.26
C GLN A 107 8.98 -8.26 -8.85
N HIS A 108 9.86 -7.33 -9.25
CA HIS A 108 9.72 -5.93 -8.88
C HIS A 108 8.47 -5.28 -9.51
N GLU A 109 8.04 -5.76 -10.69
CA GLU A 109 6.81 -5.33 -11.34
C GLU A 109 5.54 -5.80 -10.61
N ASP A 110 5.63 -6.78 -9.71
CA ASP A 110 4.48 -7.20 -8.88
C ASP A 110 4.22 -6.24 -7.70
N VAL A 111 5.08 -5.23 -7.50
CA VAL A 111 5.05 -4.31 -6.36
C VAL A 111 4.66 -2.91 -6.79
N LEU A 112 3.54 -2.40 -6.29
CA LEU A 112 3.16 -1.00 -6.46
C LEU A 112 3.83 -0.14 -5.39
N VAL A 113 4.14 1.12 -5.73
CA VAL A 113 4.78 2.08 -4.83
C VAL A 113 3.99 3.39 -4.75
N ALA A 114 3.84 3.92 -3.55
CA ALA A 114 3.25 5.23 -3.29
C ALA A 114 4.02 5.98 -2.21
N SER A 115 4.02 7.30 -2.31
CA SER A 115 4.73 8.18 -1.38
C SER A 115 3.90 9.43 -1.10
N THR A 116 3.89 9.88 0.15
CA THR A 116 3.19 11.11 0.57
C THR A 116 4.01 11.90 1.58
N GLY A 117 3.91 13.23 1.57
CA GLY A 117 4.62 14.12 2.49
C GLY A 117 5.31 15.29 1.79
N VAL A 118 6.54 15.61 2.24
CA VAL A 118 7.27 16.78 1.75
C VAL A 118 7.70 16.61 0.29
N ILE A 119 7.49 17.65 -0.52
CA ILE A 119 7.85 17.72 -1.95
C ILE A 119 9.27 18.29 -2.12
N GLY A 120 10.02 17.84 -3.13
CA GLY A 120 11.34 18.37 -3.49
C GLY A 120 12.50 17.80 -2.67
N VAL A 121 12.26 16.70 -1.94
CA VAL A 121 13.27 16.05 -1.09
C VAL A 121 13.47 14.62 -1.58
N TYR A 122 14.73 14.24 -1.82
CA TYR A 122 15.08 12.87 -2.22
C TYR A 122 14.74 11.86 -1.13
N LEU A 123 14.42 10.64 -1.56
CA LEU A 123 14.03 9.57 -0.66
C LEU A 123 15.27 9.02 0.04
N PRO A 124 15.31 8.95 1.39
CA PRO A 124 16.45 8.36 2.09
C PRO A 124 16.38 6.83 1.98
N LEU A 125 16.95 6.27 0.91
CA LEU A 125 16.81 4.84 0.55
C LEU A 125 17.28 3.87 1.65
N ASP A 126 18.29 4.23 2.46
CA ASP A 126 18.74 3.37 3.57
C ASP A 126 17.63 3.18 4.62
N LYS A 127 16.88 4.25 4.91
CA LYS A 127 15.73 4.19 5.83
C LYS A 127 14.60 3.36 5.23
N ILE A 128 14.33 3.54 3.93
CA ILE A 128 13.34 2.74 3.23
C ILE A 128 13.71 1.26 3.25
N ALA A 129 14.96 0.90 2.98
CA ALA A 129 15.43 -0.48 3.03
C ALA A 129 15.20 -1.12 4.40
N SER A 130 15.51 -0.39 5.49
CA SER A 130 15.18 -0.84 6.85
C SER A 130 13.67 -0.96 7.08
N GLY A 131 12.87 -0.02 6.57
CA GLY A 131 11.41 -0.07 6.63
C GLY A 131 10.83 -1.29 5.92
N VAL A 132 11.36 -1.64 4.74
CA VAL A 132 10.98 -2.84 3.99
C VAL A 132 11.29 -4.10 4.79
N GLU A 133 12.50 -4.24 5.34
CA GLU A 133 12.90 -5.41 6.13
C GLU A 133 11.99 -5.57 7.36
N LEU A 134 11.79 -4.50 8.12
CA LEU A 134 10.94 -4.49 9.31
C LEU A 134 9.48 -4.81 8.98
N ALA A 135 8.93 -4.22 7.92
CA ALA A 135 7.54 -4.42 7.52
C ALA A 135 7.31 -5.84 7.00
N ALA A 136 8.23 -6.38 6.19
CA ALA A 136 8.16 -7.75 5.70
C ALA A 136 8.16 -8.77 6.85
N ALA A 137 9.01 -8.56 7.87
CA ALA A 137 9.06 -9.40 9.06
C ALA A 137 7.80 -9.31 9.95
N GLN A 138 7.00 -8.24 9.81
CA GLN A 138 5.81 -7.97 10.62
C GLN A 138 4.50 -8.13 9.86
N LEU A 139 4.52 -8.63 8.62
CA LEU A 139 3.31 -8.91 7.85
C LEU A 139 2.36 -9.81 8.63
N SER A 140 1.12 -9.36 8.78
CA SER A 140 0.11 -10.07 9.56
C SER A 140 -1.29 -9.85 9.00
N PRO A 141 -2.20 -10.84 9.12
CA PRO A 141 -3.63 -10.66 8.81
C PRO A 141 -4.33 -9.65 9.73
N THR A 142 -3.69 -9.20 10.81
CA THR A 142 -4.23 -8.16 11.72
C THR A 142 -3.48 -6.84 11.64
N GLY A 143 -2.52 -6.69 10.71
CA GLY A 143 -1.68 -5.49 10.63
C GLY A 143 -2.28 -4.30 9.87
N GLY A 144 -3.54 -4.40 9.40
CA GLY A 144 -4.21 -3.37 8.59
C GLY A 144 -4.26 -2.00 9.26
N THR A 145 -4.61 -1.93 10.55
CA THR A 145 -4.68 -0.65 11.28
C THR A 145 -3.31 0.01 11.43
N ASP A 146 -2.24 -0.78 11.56
CA ASP A 146 -0.89 -0.24 11.63
C ASP A 146 -0.41 0.27 10.28
N ALA A 147 -0.74 -0.42 9.19
CA ALA A 147 -0.51 0.08 7.83
C ALA A 147 -1.27 1.38 7.57
N ALA A 148 -2.55 1.45 7.98
CA ALA A 148 -3.36 2.66 7.86
C ALA A 148 -2.79 3.83 8.66
N ARG A 149 -2.25 3.57 9.86
CA ARG A 149 -1.53 4.59 10.64
C ARG A 149 -0.24 5.04 9.95
N ALA A 150 0.47 4.13 9.29
CA ALA A 150 1.75 4.41 8.65
C ALA A 150 1.64 5.33 7.42
N ILE A 151 0.49 5.37 6.74
CA ILE A 151 0.29 6.23 5.57
C ILE A 151 -0.15 7.67 5.90
N MET A 152 -0.56 7.92 7.15
CA MET A 152 -0.99 9.24 7.62
C MET A 152 0.12 10.29 7.49
N THR A 153 -0.24 11.55 7.25
CA THR A 153 0.69 12.70 7.29
C THR A 153 0.26 13.72 8.34
N THR A 154 -0.60 14.66 7.99
CA THR A 154 -1.21 15.64 8.90
C THR A 154 -2.58 15.20 9.42
N ASP A 155 -2.97 13.97 9.09
CA ASP A 155 -4.19 13.33 9.54
C ASP A 155 -4.31 13.28 11.06
N THR A 156 -5.50 13.52 11.59
CA THR A 156 -5.79 13.44 13.03
C THR A 156 -6.38 12.10 13.46
N VAL A 157 -6.88 11.31 12.52
CA VAL A 157 -7.54 10.02 12.75
C VAL A 157 -7.20 9.03 11.64
N ILE A 158 -7.21 7.74 11.96
CA ILE A 158 -7.08 6.63 11.02
C ILE A 158 -8.39 6.50 10.21
N LYS A 159 -8.29 6.23 8.90
CA LYS A 159 -9.44 5.93 8.04
C LYS A 159 -9.32 4.53 7.49
N GLU A 160 -10.22 3.66 7.92
CA GLU A 160 -10.35 2.29 7.45
C GLU A 160 -11.84 1.91 7.36
N SER A 161 -12.17 1.02 6.43
CA SER A 161 -13.52 0.51 6.27
C SER A 161 -13.51 -0.85 5.59
N ALA A 162 -14.45 -1.71 5.96
CA ALA A 162 -14.64 -3.01 5.33
C ALA A 162 -16.12 -3.40 5.29
N PHE A 163 -16.52 -4.07 4.21
CA PHE A 163 -17.87 -4.56 3.98
C PHE A 163 -17.86 -5.96 3.40
N ARG A 164 -18.78 -6.82 3.86
CA ARG A 164 -19.07 -8.12 3.25
C ARG A 164 -20.31 -8.00 2.37
N PHE A 165 -20.23 -8.57 1.18
CA PHE A 165 -21.31 -8.68 0.24
C PHE A 165 -21.74 -10.15 0.19
N VAL A 166 -23.02 -10.44 0.40
CA VAL A 166 -23.58 -11.80 0.37
C VAL A 166 -24.76 -11.83 -0.61
N SER A 167 -24.79 -12.80 -1.51
CA SER A 167 -25.92 -13.03 -2.41
C SER A 167 -26.31 -14.50 -2.38
N GLU A 168 -27.58 -14.75 -2.08
CA GLU A 168 -28.18 -16.07 -2.18
C GLU A 168 -28.88 -16.19 -3.54
N THR A 169 -28.57 -17.26 -4.25
CA THR A 169 -29.17 -17.59 -5.55
C THR A 169 -29.57 -19.07 -5.56
N GLU A 170 -30.30 -19.51 -6.59
CA GLU A 170 -30.58 -20.94 -6.80
C GLU A 170 -29.29 -21.79 -6.88
N GLY A 171 -28.17 -21.19 -7.30
CA GLY A 171 -26.86 -21.83 -7.37
C GLY A 171 -26.04 -21.80 -6.08
N GLY A 172 -26.60 -21.34 -4.96
CA GLY A 172 -25.94 -21.27 -3.66
C GLY A 172 -25.62 -19.85 -3.18
N ILE A 173 -24.84 -19.77 -2.11
CA ILE A 173 -24.42 -18.52 -1.45
C ILE A 173 -23.08 -18.07 -2.00
N TYR A 174 -23.04 -16.84 -2.51
CA TYR A 174 -21.83 -16.17 -2.96
C TYR A 174 -21.49 -15.03 -1.99
N SER A 175 -20.25 -15.01 -1.50
CA SER A 175 -19.80 -13.94 -0.60
C SER A 175 -18.40 -13.44 -0.93
N PHE A 176 -18.17 -12.13 -0.80
CA PHE A 176 -16.84 -11.53 -0.87
C PHE A 176 -16.73 -10.32 0.07
N VAL A 177 -15.50 -9.92 0.38
CA VAL A 177 -15.19 -8.79 1.25
C VAL A 177 -14.45 -7.71 0.46
N VAL A 178 -14.83 -6.46 0.68
CA VAL A 178 -14.10 -5.28 0.22
C VAL A 178 -13.59 -4.54 1.46
N GLY A 179 -12.28 -4.36 1.58
CA GLY A 179 -11.63 -3.64 2.66
C GLY A 179 -10.70 -2.56 2.12
N GLY A 180 -10.53 -1.46 2.86
CA GLY A 180 -9.70 -0.34 2.43
C GLY A 180 -9.18 0.51 3.58
N MET A 181 -8.20 1.36 3.25
CA MET A 181 -7.62 2.37 4.11
C MET A 181 -7.29 3.63 3.30
N ALA A 182 -7.22 4.79 3.96
CA ALA A 182 -6.92 6.07 3.31
C ALA A 182 -6.14 7.05 4.22
N ASN A 183 -5.45 8.00 3.59
CA ASN A 183 -4.77 9.15 4.21
C ASN A 183 -5.20 10.48 3.58
#